data_AF-A0A1G6B112-F1
#
_entry.id   AF-A0A1G6B112-F1
#
_cell.length_a   1.000
_cell.length_b   1.000
_cell.length_c   1.000
_cell.angle_alpha   90.00
_cell.angle_beta   90.00
_cell.angle_gamma   90.00
#
_symmetry.space_group_name_H-M   'P 1'
#
loop_
_entity.id
_entity.type
_entity.pdbx_description
1 polymer ?
#
loop_
_entity_poly.entity_id
_entity_poly.type
_entity_poly.pdbx_seq_one_letter_code
_entity_poly.pdbx_strand_id
1 'polypeptide(L)' 'MTITVAGEKKEYKEGLTLPELIELEDVETPQYVTVSINDEFVATEDKEKTVLKEGDSVEFLYFMGGGQ' A
#
# COMPACT_ATOMS: atom_id res chain seq x y z
N MET A 1 -14.50 -3.74 3.92
CA MET A 1 -14.25 -2.51 3.15
C MET A 1 -13.73 -2.85 1.77
N THR A 2 -14.25 -2.17 0.75
CA THR A 2 -13.74 -2.13 -0.62
C THR A 2 -12.72 -1.00 -0.79
N ILE A 3 -11.51 -1.35 -1.19
CA ILE A 3 -10.45 -0.40 -1.56
C ILE A 3 -9.97 -0.68 -2.98
N THR A 4 -9.23 0.26 -3.57
CA THR A 4 -8.55 0.06 -4.84
C THR A 4 -7.07 -0.23 -4.56
N VAL A 5 -6.52 -1.30 -5.12
CA VAL A 5 -5.13 -1.69 -4.94
C VAL A 5 -4.52 -1.90 -6.32
N ALA A 6 -3.47 -1.14 -6.67
CA ALA A 6 -2.84 -1.18 -7.99
C ALA A 6 -3.85 -1.06 -9.15
N GLY A 7 -4.82 -0.16 -9.02
CA GLY A 7 -5.92 0.04 -9.98
C GLY A 7 -7.08 -0.98 -9.94
N GLU A 8 -7.02 -2.03 -9.11
CA GLU A 8 -8.10 -3.03 -9.00
C GLU A 8 -8.92 -2.86 -7.72
N LYS A 9 -10.25 -2.86 -7.83
CA LYS A 9 -11.14 -2.85 -6.66
C LYS A 9 -11.20 -4.22 -6.01
N LYS A 10 -10.88 -4.28 -4.72
CA LYS A 10 -10.82 -5.50 -3.91
C LYS A 10 -11.50 -5.30 -2.56
N GLU A 11 -12.08 -6.37 -2.02
CA GLU A 11 -12.75 -6.36 -0.72
C GLU A 11 -11.86 -7.00 0.35
N TYR A 12 -11.69 -6.30 1.47
CA TYR A 12 -10.94 -6.77 2.63
C TYR A 12 -11.72 -6.54 3.94
N LYS A 13 -11.19 -7.10 5.03
CA LYS A 13 -11.72 -6.87 6.38
C LYS A 13 -11.62 -5.40 6.79
N GLU A 14 -12.54 -4.98 7.66
CA GLU A 14 -12.47 -3.70 8.35
C GLU A 14 -11.18 -3.62 9.20
N GLY A 15 -10.58 -2.44 9.28
CA GLY A 15 -9.37 -2.22 10.08
C GLY A 15 -8.12 -2.94 9.55
N LEU A 16 -8.09 -3.30 8.26
CA LEU A 16 -6.89 -3.82 7.61
C LEU A 16 -5.75 -2.82 7.72
N THR A 17 -4.58 -3.29 8.15
CA THR A 17 -3.38 -2.45 8.21
C THR A 17 -2.59 -2.53 6.91
N LEU A 18 -1.77 -1.51 6.64
CA LEU A 18 -0.92 -1.51 5.45
C LEU A 18 0.06 -2.71 5.40
N PRO A 19 0.72 -3.14 6.50
CA PRO A 19 1.57 -4.32 6.48
C PRO A 19 0.80 -5.60 6.12
N GLU A 20 -0.41 -5.78 6.66
CA GLU A 20 -1.25 -6.92 6.30
C GLU A 20 -1.64 -6.89 4.82
N LEU A 21 -1.94 -5.71 4.26
CA LEU A 21 -2.21 -5.59 2.82
C LEU A 21 -0.99 -6.01 1.99
N ILE A 22 0.22 -5.55 2.37
CA ILE A 22 1.47 -5.89 1.70
C ILE A 22 1.71 -7.40 1.69
N GLU A 23 1.42 -8.09 2.81
CA GLU A 23 1.50 -9.55 2.89
C GLU A 23 0.44 -10.25 2.03
N LEU A 24 -0.80 -9.74 2.02
CA LEU A 24 -1.90 -10.30 1.23
C LEU A 24 -1.67 -10.16 -0.28
N GLU A 25 -1.02 -9.09 -0.70
CA GLU A 25 -0.72 -8.79 -2.11
C GLU A 25 0.60 -9.40 -2.58
N ASP A 26 1.28 -10.19 -1.72
CA ASP A 26 2.57 -10.85 -2.02
C ASP A 26 3.59 -9.88 -2.64
N VAL A 27 3.73 -8.71 -2.02
CA VAL A 27 4.65 -7.66 -2.49
C VAL A 27 6.09 -8.15 -2.33
N GLU A 28 6.76 -8.46 -3.44
CA GLU A 28 8.08 -9.14 -3.47
C GLU A 28 9.16 -8.47 -2.60
N THR A 29 9.22 -7.13 -2.57
CA THR A 29 10.25 -6.39 -1.82
C THR A 29 9.65 -5.29 -0.94
N PRO A 30 8.98 -5.66 0.17
CA PRO A 30 8.18 -4.73 0.97
C PRO A 30 9.02 -3.66 1.70
N GLN A 31 10.31 -3.93 1.87
CA GLN A 31 11.28 -3.01 2.46
C GLN A 31 11.77 -1.92 1.48
N TYR A 32 11.62 -2.13 0.18
CA TYR A 32 12.01 -1.16 -0.86
C TYR A 32 10.80 -0.55 -1.58
N VAL A 33 9.59 -1.02 -1.27
CA VAL A 33 8.36 -0.48 -1.86
C VAL A 33 8.05 0.90 -1.25
N THR A 34 7.73 1.86 -2.11
CA THR A 34 7.07 3.11 -1.71
C THR A 34 5.58 2.90 -1.84
N VAL A 35 4.82 3.34 -0.83
CA VAL A 35 3.36 3.20 -0.83
C VAL A 35 2.76 4.59 -0.91
N SER A 36 1.79 4.78 -1.81
CA SER A 36 0.90 5.93 -1.77
C SER A 36 -0.52 5.50 -1.49
N ILE A 37 -1.21 6.26 -0.65
CA ILE A 37 -2.63 6.11 -0.35
C ILE A 37 -3.31 7.41 -0.77
N ASN A 38 -4.30 7.33 -1.66
CA ASN A 38 -5.03 8.49 -2.18
C ASN A 38 -4.10 9.59 -2.74
N ASP A 39 -3.11 9.18 -3.54
CA ASP A 39 -2.07 10.04 -4.12
C ASP A 39 -1.11 10.70 -3.10
N GLU A 40 -1.18 10.34 -1.82
CA GLU A 40 -0.25 10.79 -0.77
C GLU A 40 0.71 9.68 -0.35
N PHE A 41 2.01 9.99 -0.28
CA PHE A 41 3.04 9.03 0.13
C PHE A 41 3.01 8.76 1.63
N VAL A 42 3.04 7.48 2.00
CA VAL A 42 3.14 7.04 3.39
C VAL A 42 4.62 6.97 3.79
N ALA A 43 5.01 7.71 4.82
CA ALA A 43 6.35 7.66 5.36
C ALA A 43 6.67 6.26 5.90
N THR A 44 7.92 5.80 5.76
CA THR A 44 8.32 4.44 6.16
C THR A 44 8.00 4.14 7.63
N GLU A 45 8.16 5.10 8.53
CA GLU A 45 7.87 4.95 9.96
C GLU A 45 6.36 4.87 10.29
N ASP A 46 5.52 5.38 9.39
CA ASP A 46 4.06 5.37 9.55
C ASP A 46 3.42 4.13 8.94
N LYS A 47 4.13 3.40 8.07
CA LYS A 47 3.60 2.18 7.42
C LYS A 47 3.06 1.18 8.42
N GLU A 48 3.78 0.92 9.51
CA GLU A 48 3.37 -0.04 10.55
C GLU A 48 2.10 0.38 11.32
N LYS A 49 1.80 1.68 11.36
CA LYS A 49 0.64 2.23 12.09
C LYS A 49 -0.53 2.58 11.18
N THR A 50 -0.34 2.48 9.87
CA THR A 50 -1.33 2.89 8.89
C THR A 50 -2.45 1.86 8.82
N VAL A 51 -3.66 2.31 9.13
CA VAL A 51 -4.90 1.53 9.00
C VAL A 51 -5.65 2.06 7.78
N LEU A 52 -5.97 1.15 6.86
CA LEU A 52 -6.69 1.44 5.63
C LEU A 52 -8.18 1.65 5.92
N LYS A 53 -8.82 2.46 5.10
CA LYS A 53 -10.22 2.86 5.24
C LYS A 53 -11.00 2.53 3.98
N GLU A 54 -12.32 2.46 4.15
CA GLU A 54 -13.26 2.27 3.06
C GLU A 54 -13.05 3.30 1.94
N GLY A 55 -12.89 2.82 0.70
CA GLY A 55 -12.69 3.66 -0.47
C GLY A 55 -11.26 4.13 -0.73
N ASP A 56 -10.26 3.79 0.10
CA ASP A 56 -8.87 4.14 -0.15
C ASP A 56 -8.36 3.58 -1.49
N SER A 57 -7.43 4.31 -2.11
CA SER A 57 -6.68 3.86 -3.29
C SER A 57 -5.21 3.70 -2.93
N VAL A 58 -4.70 2.47 -2.98
CA VAL A 58 -3.33 2.12 -2.60
C VAL A 58 -2.53 1.73 -3.83
N GLU A 59 -1.36 2.35 -3.98
CA GLU A 59 -0.42 2.06 -5.06
C GLU A 59 0.95 1.65 -4.48
N PHE A 60 1.54 0.61 -5.07
CA PHE A 60 2.86 0.10 -4.73
C PHE A 60 3.86 0.52 -5.81
N LEU A 61 4.83 1.33 -5.42
CA LEU A 61 5.80 1.94 -6.33
C LEU A 61 7.20 1.44 -6.01
N TYR A 62 7.88 0.88 -7.01
CA TYR A 62 9.29 0.52 -6.91
C TYR A 62 10.13 1.57 -7.63
N PHE A 63 10.79 2.44 -6.86
CA PHE A 63 11.80 3.32 -7.42
C PHE A 63 13.08 2.50 -7.64
N MET A 64 13.11 1.74 -8.72
CA MET A 64 14.36 1.22 -9.26
C MET A 64 15.10 2.42 -9.85
N GLY A 65 16.05 2.97 -9.10
CA GLY A 65 16.81 4.16 -9.48
C GLY A 65 17.43 4.03 -10.87
N GLY A 66 16.76 4.60 -11.87
CA GLY A 66 17.33 4.88 -13.18
C GLY A 66 18.07 6.20 -13.11
N GLY A 67 19.38 6.15 -12.92
CA GLY A 67 20.26 7.32 -12.99
C GLY A 67 21.71 6.89 -13.11
N GLN A 68 22.31 7.21 -14.26
CA GLN A 68 23.64 6.85 -14.74
C GLN A 68 24.79 7.12 -13.77
#